data_AF-A0A645FZ13-F1
#
_entry.id   AF-A0A645FZ13-F1
#
_cell.length_a   1.000
_cell.length_b   1.000
_cell.length_c   1.000
_cell.angle_alpha   90.00
_cell.angle_beta   90.00
_cell.angle_gamma   90.00
#
_symmetry.space_group_name_H-M   'P 1'
#
loop_
_entity.id
_entity.type
_entity.pdbx_description
1 polymer ?
#
loop_
_entity_poly.entity_id
_entity_poly.type
_entity_poly.pdbx_seq_one_letter_code
_entity_poly.pdbx_strand_id
1 'polypeptide(L)'
;MYMTFAAIFIAQIYGIDMTIGQQITMLLVVMLTSKGIAGVPRASLVIIVATCTMFGIPPEGIALILPIDHFCDMGRSMTNVLGNALATSAVSKWEGQLDNHGGEL
;
A
#
# COMPACT_ATOMS: atom_id res chain seq x y z
N MET A 1 0.79 0.52 -3.09
CA MET A 1 -0.11 1.21 -4.03
C MET A 1 -0.39 2.65 -3.60
N TYR A 2 -1.14 2.89 -2.52
CA TYR A 2 -1.44 4.26 -2.04
C TYR A 2 -0.21 5.17 -1.88
N MET A 3 0.85 4.69 -1.23
CA MET A 3 2.05 5.48 -0.92
C MET A 3 2.76 6.04 -2.18
N THR A 4 2.75 5.27 -3.29
CA THR A 4 3.36 5.71 -4.55
C THR A 4 2.52 6.81 -5.20
N PHE A 5 1.19 6.68 -5.21
CA PHE A 5 0.31 7.72 -5.73
C PHE A 5 0.39 9.00 -4.87
N ALA A 6 0.47 8.85 -3.56
CA ALA A 6 0.69 9.94 -2.61
C ALA A 6 1.99 10.71 -2.91
N ALA A 7 3.12 10.01 -3.10
CA ALA A 7 4.40 10.65 -3.43
C ALA A 7 4.38 11.36 -4.80
N ILE A 8 3.78 10.73 -5.83
CA ILE A 8 3.63 11.34 -7.16
C ILE A 8 2.74 12.60 -7.08
N PHE A 9 1.65 12.55 -6.32
CA PHE A 9 0.77 13.69 -6.11
C PHE A 9 1.51 14.88 -5.46
N ILE A 10 2.33 14.62 -4.45
CA ILE A 10 3.18 15.65 -3.84
C ILE A 10 4.16 16.20 -4.89
N ALA A 11 4.86 15.34 -5.64
CA ALA A 11 5.79 15.78 -6.68
C ALA A 11 5.12 16.74 -7.68
N GLN A 12 3.90 16.43 -8.12
CA GLN A 12 3.13 17.26 -9.04
C GLN A 12 2.75 18.63 -8.43
N ILE A 13 2.35 18.67 -7.15
CA ILE A 13 2.05 19.94 -6.45
C ILE A 13 3.28 20.85 -6.37
N TYR A 14 4.45 20.26 -6.14
CA TYR A 14 5.72 21.00 -6.06
C TYR A 14 6.34 21.28 -7.44
N GLY A 15 5.67 20.91 -8.54
CA GLY A 15 6.18 21.12 -9.90
C GLY A 15 7.41 20.26 -10.25
N ILE A 16 7.59 19.14 -9.56
CA ILE A 16 8.68 18.19 -9.83
C ILE A 16 8.19 17.22 -10.91
N ASP A 17 8.73 17.39 -12.11
CA ASP A 17 8.48 16.46 -13.22
C ASP A 17 9.22 15.14 -12.97
N MET A 18 8.43 14.08 -12.76
CA MET A 18 8.93 12.71 -12.66
C MET A 18 8.73 11.99 -13.98
N THR A 19 9.85 11.54 -14.57
CA THR A 19 9.82 10.64 -15.73
C THR A 19 9.13 9.32 -15.38
N ILE A 20 8.56 8.64 -16.39
CA ILE A 20 7.93 7.32 -16.21
C ILE A 20 8.90 6.32 -15.56
N GLY A 21 10.19 6.39 -15.90
CA GLY A 21 11.23 5.54 -15.29
C GLY A 21 11.40 5.77 -13.79
N GLN A 22 11.34 7.04 -13.33
CA GLN A 22 11.37 7.38 -11.91
C GLN A 22 10.10 6.91 -11.20
N GLN A 23 8.92 7.03 -11.84
CA GLN A 23 7.66 6.54 -11.27
C GLN A 23 7.67 5.02 -11.08
N ILE A 24 8.16 4.25 -12.07
CA ILE A 24 8.29 2.79 -11.98
C ILE A 24 9.31 2.42 -10.89
N THR A 25 10.48 3.07 -10.87
CA THR A 25 11.50 2.82 -9.85
C THR A 25 10.96 3.09 -8.44
N MET A 26 10.24 4.19 -8.26
CA MET A 26 9.60 4.53 -6.99
C MET A 26 8.58 3.47 -6.57
N LEU A 27 7.75 3.00 -7.52
CA LEU A 27 6.79 1.92 -7.27
C LEU A 27 7.49 0.65 -6.79
N LEU A 28 8.59 0.26 -7.44
CA LEU A 28 9.38 -0.92 -7.07
C LEU A 28 10.02 -0.77 -5.68
N VAL A 29 10.62 0.39 -5.38
CA VAL A 29 11.20 0.68 -4.06
C VAL A 29 10.14 0.59 -2.98
N VAL A 30 9.00 1.26 -3.17
CA VAL A 30 7.89 1.24 -2.20
C VAL A 30 7.33 -0.17 -2.03
N MET A 31 7.21 -0.96 -3.10
CA MET A 31 6.78 -2.37 -3.02
C MET A 31 7.75 -3.22 -2.21
N LEU A 32 9.06 -3.05 -2.43
CA LEU A 32 10.10 -3.78 -1.71
C LEU A 32 10.13 -3.40 -0.23
N THR A 33 10.12 -2.09 0.08
CA THR A 33 10.17 -1.59 1.46
C THR A 33 8.88 -1.88 2.24
N SER A 34 7.72 -1.92 1.59
CA SER A 34 6.42 -2.13 2.25
C SER A 34 6.30 -3.47 3.00
N LYS A 35 7.07 -4.49 2.63
CA LYS A 35 7.08 -5.78 3.36
C LYS A 35 8.12 -5.83 4.50
N GLY A 36 9.03 -4.87 4.58
CA GLY A 36 10.10 -4.83 5.58
C GLY A 36 9.72 -4.21 6.93
N ILE A 37 8.57 -3.54 7.03
CA ILE A 37 8.18 -2.72 8.20
C ILE A 37 6.93 -3.32 8.88
N ALA A 38 7.00 -4.60 9.28
CA ALA A 38 5.86 -5.31 9.86
C ALA A 38 5.49 -4.87 11.30
N GLY A 39 6.31 -4.03 11.96
CA GLY A 39 6.17 -3.75 13.40
C GLY A 39 6.05 -2.29 13.83
N VAL A 40 5.99 -1.33 12.90
CA VAL A 40 6.01 0.10 13.25
C VAL A 40 4.61 0.72 13.10
N PRO A 41 4.05 1.33 14.17
CA PRO A 41 2.82 2.11 14.08
C PRO A 41 2.98 3.23 13.04
N ARG A 42 1.99 3.40 12.15
CA ARG A 42 2.02 4.38 11.04
C ARG A 42 3.19 4.21 10.07
N ALA A 43 3.61 2.98 9.81
CA ALA A 43 4.64 2.66 8.82
C ALA A 43 4.43 3.32 7.44
N SER A 44 3.18 3.53 7.03
CA SER A 44 2.84 4.19 5.76
C SER A 44 3.45 5.59 5.63
N LEU A 45 3.33 6.43 6.67
CA LEU A 45 3.88 7.78 6.66
C LEU A 45 5.40 7.76 6.60
N VAL A 46 6.04 6.90 7.38
CA VAL A 46 7.50 6.76 7.40
C VAL A 46 8.03 6.39 6.02
N ILE A 47 7.35 5.45 5.34
CA ILE A 47 7.69 5.05 3.97
C ILE A 47 7.51 6.20 3.00
N ILE A 48 6.43 6.98 3.10
CA ILE A 48 6.20 8.13 2.22
C ILE A 48 7.28 9.21 2.44
N VAL A 49 7.62 9.56 3.69
CA VAL A 49 8.73 10.49 3.98
C VAL A 49 10.03 9.98 3.37
N ALA A 50 10.40 8.74 3.66
CA ALA A 50 11.64 8.15 3.17
C ALA A 50 11.71 8.12 1.63
N THR A 51 10.58 7.81 0.99
CA THR A 51 10.47 7.81 -0.47
C THR A 51 10.56 9.24 -1.02
N CYS A 52 9.90 10.22 -0.42
CA CYS A 52 10.01 11.61 -0.86
C CYS A 52 11.47 12.09 -0.80
N THR A 53 12.16 11.84 0.32
CA THR A 53 13.57 12.18 0.48
C THR A 53 14.47 11.48 -0.54
N MET A 54 14.22 10.20 -0.85
CA MET A 54 14.99 9.45 -1.86
C MET A 54 14.87 10.03 -3.28
N PHE A 55 13.72 10.63 -3.62
CA PHE A 55 13.44 11.15 -4.96
C PHE A 55 13.51 12.69 -5.03
N GLY A 56 14.07 13.35 -4.00
CA GLY A 56 14.24 14.80 -3.97
C GLY A 56 12.94 15.60 -3.82
N ILE A 57 11.88 14.95 -3.35
CA ILE A 57 10.58 15.58 -3.08
C ILE A 57 10.61 16.18 -1.67
N PRO A 58 10.24 17.45 -1.49
CA PRO A 58 10.22 18.10 -0.18
C PRO A 58 9.25 17.35 0.77
N PRO A 59 9.74 16.82 1.91
CA PRO A 59 8.94 16.01 2.82
C PRO A 59 7.85 16.81 3.54
N GLU A 60 7.91 18.14 3.52
CA GLU A 60 6.89 19.04 4.06
C GLU A 60 5.53 18.82 3.38
N GLY A 61 5.53 18.35 2.13
CA GLY A 61 4.32 18.01 1.37
C GLY A 61 3.46 16.92 1.99
N ILE A 62 4.00 16.13 2.93
CA ILE A 62 3.24 15.10 3.65
C ILE A 62 2.11 15.69 4.50
N ALA A 63 2.21 16.97 4.87
CA ALA A 63 1.17 17.68 5.60
C ALA A 63 -0.19 17.67 4.86
N LEU A 64 -0.16 17.65 3.52
CA LEU A 64 -1.36 17.57 2.69
C LEU A 64 -2.03 16.19 2.75
N ILE A 65 -1.27 15.15 3.08
CA ILE A 65 -1.71 13.75 3.06
C ILE A 65 -2.13 13.27 4.45
N LEU A 66 -1.55 13.84 5.50
CA LEU A 66 -1.85 13.51 6.91
C LEU A 66 -3.35 13.37 7.24
N PRO A 67 -4.25 14.28 6.79
CA PRO A 67 -5.68 14.17 7.09
C PRO A 67 -6.34 12.93 6.48
N ILE A 68 -5.87 12.52 5.30
CA ILE A 68 -6.47 11.45 4.48
C ILE A 68 -5.81 10.10 4.77
N ASP A 69 -4.54 10.11 5.22
CA ASP A 69 -3.75 8.92 5.54
C ASP A 69 -4.49 7.98 6.48
N HIS A 70 -5.19 8.50 7.50
CA HIS A 70 -5.96 7.65 8.41
C HIS A 70 -7.04 6.82 7.69
N PHE A 71 -7.79 7.44 6.78
CA PHE A 71 -8.83 6.77 6.01
C PHE A 71 -8.24 5.77 5.01
N CYS A 72 -7.19 6.19 4.29
CA CYS A 72 -6.49 5.32 3.34
C CYS A 72 -5.82 4.12 4.03
N ASP A 73 -5.30 4.29 5.24
CA ASP A 73 -4.67 3.22 6.01
C ASP A 73 -5.69 2.17 6.49
N MET A 74 -6.89 2.63 6.88
CA MET A 74 -8.03 1.75 7.15
C MET A 74 -8.46 0.99 5.88
N GLY A 75 -8.57 1.68 4.74
CA GLY A 75 -8.91 1.03 3.46
C GLY A 75 -7.88 -0.01 3.01
N ARG A 76 -6.58 0.26 3.22
CA ARG A 76 -5.48 -0.69 3.00
C ARG A 76 -5.63 -1.94 3.87
N SER A 77 -5.95 -1.76 5.14
CA SER A 77 -6.14 -2.89 6.06
C SER A 77 -7.38 -3.72 5.69
N MET A 78 -8.48 -3.05 5.32
CA MET A 78 -9.70 -3.70 4.84
C MET A 78 -9.45 -4.55 3.59
N THR A 79 -8.77 -3.99 2.59
CA THR A 79 -8.45 -4.71 1.34
C THR A 79 -7.49 -5.87 1.56
N ASN A 80 -6.53 -5.75 2.48
CA ASN A 80 -5.66 -6.87 2.86
C ASN A 80 -6.45 -8.02 3.53
N VAL A 81 -7.37 -7.70 4.44
CA VAL A 81 -8.21 -8.72 5.10
C VAL A 81 -9.15 -9.38 4.09
N LEU A 82 -9.81 -8.60 3.23
CA LEU A 82 -10.65 -9.12 2.15
C LEU A 82 -9.88 -10.04 1.20
N GLY A 83 -8.67 -9.63 0.78
CA GLY A 83 -7.81 -10.44 -0.07
C GLY A 83 -7.44 -11.78 0.56
N ASN A 84 -7.06 -11.76 1.85
CA ASN A 84 -6.77 -12.99 2.59
C ASN A 84 -8.01 -13.88 2.73
N ALA A 85 -9.18 -13.33 3.08
CA ALA A 85 -10.41 -14.10 3.21
C ALA A 85 -10.81 -14.77 1.88
N LEU A 86 -10.77 -14.01 0.78
CA LEU A 86 -11.06 -14.53 -0.56
C LEU A 86 -10.04 -15.59 -0.99
N ALA A 87 -8.75 -15.39 -0.71
CA ALA A 87 -7.72 -16.37 -1.00
C ALA A 87 -7.94 -17.67 -0.20
N THR A 88 -8.25 -17.56 1.09
CA THR A 88 -8.57 -18.73 1.93
C THR A 88 -9.78 -19.48 1.39
N SER A 89 -10.87 -18.80 1.04
CA SER A 89 -12.05 -19.45 0.44
C SER A 89 -11.75 -20.09 -0.91
N ALA A 90 -10.99 -19.42 -1.78
CA ALA A 90 -10.60 -19.97 -3.08
C ALA A 90 -9.72 -21.22 -2.94
N VAL A 91 -8.72 -21.18 -2.04
CA VAL A 91 -7.86 -22.33 -1.73
C VAL A 91 -8.66 -23.47 -1.12
N SER A 92 -9.56 -23.18 -0.17
CA SER A 92 -10.42 -24.20 0.45
C SER A 92 -11.35 -24.88 -0.57
N LYS A 93 -11.82 -24.13 -1.58
CA LYS A 93 -12.58 -24.69 -2.72
C LYS A 93 -11.70 -25.62 -3.57
N TRP A 94 -10.49 -25.19 -3.90
CA TRP A 94 -9.56 -25.97 -4.72
C TRP A 94 -9.04 -27.23 -4.02
N GLU A 95 -8.88 -27.19 -2.70
CA GLU A 95 -8.52 -28.33 -1.85
C GLU A 95 -9.71 -29.28 -1.59
N GLY A 96 -10.91 -28.98 -2.12
CA GLY A 96 -12.11 -29.80 -1.93
C GLY A 96 -12.67 -29.79 -0.49
N GLN A 97 -12.14 -28.95 0.39
CA GLN A 97 -12.56 -28.87 1.80
C GLN A 97 -13.93 -28.18 1.98
N LEU A 98 -14.36 -27.37 1.00
CA LEU A 98 -15.68 -26.73 1.01
C LEU A 98 -16.83 -27.70 0.66
N ASP A 99 -16.58 -28.75 -0.13
CA ASP A 99 -17.64 -29.71 -0.53
C ASP A 99 -17.91 -30.79 0.54
N ASN A 100 -16.96 -31.04 1.45
CA ASN A 100 -17.07 -32.10 2.47
C ASN A 100 -17.95 -31.76 3.69
N HIS A 101 -18.60 -30.59 3.73
CA HIS A 101 -19.51 -30.18 4.83
C HIS A 101 -20.98 -29.98 4.37
N GLY A 102 -21.32 -30.36 3.14
CA GLY A 102 -22.67 -30.21 2.58
C GLY A 102 -23.60 -31.42 2.74
N GLY A 103 -23.24 -32.45 3.52
CA GLY A 103 -23.86 -33.77 3.41
C GLY A 103 -24.18 -34.54 4.68
N GLU A 104 -24.18 -33.93 5.88
CA GLU A 104 -24.64 -34.61 7.10
C GLU A 104 -25.38 -33.63 8.04
N LEU A 105 -26.64 -33.37 7.72
CA LEU A 105 -27.71 -32.98 8.66
C LEU A 105 -28.90 -33.92 8.45
#